data_AF-A0A7R9UX34-F1
#
_entry.id   AF-A0A7R9UX34-F1
#
_cell.length_a   1.000
_cell.length_b   1.000
_cell.length_c   1.000
_cell.angle_alpha   90.00
_cell.angle_beta   90.00
_cell.angle_gamma   90.00
#
_symmetry.space_group_name_H-M   'P 1'
#
loop_
_entity.id
_entity.type
_entity.pdbx_description
1 polymer ?
#
loop_
_entity_poly.entity_id
_entity_poly.type
_entity_poly.pdbx_seq_one_letter_code
_entity_poly.pdbx_strand_id
1 'polypeptide(L)'
;KTCTEPAAIARTRAAARTASGGTPAAWAAVQLAVVSSAVARFGLRRGVPLQLVGIRSSRPMATVDVEDLHRAHAFAPDEVATLRAEWLAWYDFGHRAMPWRNEASANERAALSRADRAQWAYRVWVSEVMLQQTQVDRVIPYFVAWMERFPTIKALADATIDDVRSAWTGLGYYRRAAFLLEGARQIAAAGDGLPPETAAGWAGVKGVGPYTAGAIAS
;
A
#
# COMPACT_ATOMS: atom_id res chain seq x y z
N LYS A 1 -10.93 -19.60 22.71
CA LYS A 1 -12.36 -19.43 22.38
C LYS A 1 -12.44 -19.07 20.91
N THR A 2 -12.92 -20.00 20.10
CA THR A 2 -13.09 -19.85 18.65
C THR A 2 -13.95 -18.61 18.38
N CYS A 3 -13.40 -17.66 17.61
CA CYS A 3 -14.11 -16.45 17.23
C CYS A 3 -14.94 -16.78 16.00
N THR A 4 -16.18 -17.20 16.23
CA THR A 4 -17.13 -17.48 15.15
C THR A 4 -17.54 -16.14 14.52
N GLU A 5 -17.29 -15.99 13.22
CA GLU A 5 -17.74 -14.85 12.43
C GLU A 5 -19.27 -14.72 12.55
N PRO A 6 -19.82 -13.51 12.83
CA PRO A 6 -21.26 -13.32 12.91
C PRO A 6 -21.92 -13.75 11.59
N ALA A 7 -22.94 -14.62 11.67
CA ALA A 7 -23.63 -15.20 10.51
C ALA A 7 -24.20 -14.18 9.51
N ALA A 8 -24.31 -12.90 9.89
CA ALA A 8 -24.67 -11.81 8.99
C ALA A 8 -23.52 -11.44 8.02
N ILE A 9 -22.29 -11.36 8.51
CA ILE A 9 -21.11 -10.97 7.72
C ILE A 9 -20.73 -12.07 6.72
N ALA A 10 -20.79 -13.33 7.15
CA ALA A 10 -20.57 -14.49 6.29
C ALA A 10 -21.59 -14.56 5.12
N ARG A 11 -22.87 -14.21 5.39
CA ARG A 11 -23.93 -14.16 4.35
C ARG A 11 -23.73 -13.01 3.37
N THR A 12 -23.31 -11.84 3.82
CA THR A 12 -23.02 -10.69 2.94
C THR A 12 -21.80 -10.97 2.05
N ARG A 13 -20.77 -11.63 2.59
CA ARG A 13 -19.54 -11.98 1.84
C ARG A 13 -19.74 -13.13 0.84
N ALA A 14 -20.74 -13.99 1.06
CA ALA A 14 -21.16 -15.00 0.10
C ALA A 14 -22.02 -14.39 -1.03
N ALA A 15 -22.95 -13.48 -0.70
CA ALA A 15 -23.79 -12.78 -1.67
C ALA A 15 -23.00 -11.85 -2.61
N ALA A 16 -21.92 -11.23 -2.13
CA ALA A 16 -21.02 -10.41 -2.95
C ALA A 16 -20.18 -11.23 -3.94
N ARG A 17 -19.93 -12.53 -3.65
CA ARG A 17 -19.15 -13.44 -4.52
C ARG A 17 -19.99 -14.06 -5.64
N THR A 18 -21.31 -14.19 -5.46
CA THR A 18 -22.22 -14.76 -6.46
C THR A 18 -22.80 -13.74 -7.43
N ALA A 19 -22.67 -12.44 -7.16
CA ALA A 19 -23.09 -11.36 -8.04
C ALA A 19 -22.05 -11.06 -9.14
N SER A 20 -21.63 -12.08 -9.90
CA SER A 20 -20.78 -11.90 -11.09
C SER A 20 -21.56 -11.42 -12.33
N GLY A 21 -22.81 -10.99 -12.16
CA GLY A 21 -23.59 -10.27 -13.17
C GLY A 21 -24.68 -9.46 -12.50
N GLY A 22 -24.47 -8.17 -12.32
CA GLY A 22 -25.39 -7.31 -11.56
C GLY A 22 -25.50 -5.93 -12.16
N THR A 23 -26.67 -5.63 -12.71
CA THR A 23 -27.09 -4.30 -13.19
C THR A 23 -26.91 -3.23 -12.10
N PRO A 24 -26.89 -1.93 -12.45
CA PRO A 24 -26.66 -0.82 -11.50
C PRO A 24 -27.53 -0.85 -10.23
N ALA A 25 -28.72 -1.45 -10.30
CA ALA A 25 -29.62 -1.63 -9.17
C ALA A 25 -29.08 -2.61 -8.10
N ALA A 26 -28.29 -3.63 -8.47
CA ALA A 26 -27.68 -4.58 -7.54
C ALA A 26 -26.57 -3.90 -6.71
N TRP A 27 -25.78 -3.03 -7.34
CA TRP A 27 -24.77 -2.21 -6.65
C TRP A 27 -25.42 -1.20 -5.71
N ALA A 28 -26.52 -0.57 -6.12
CA ALA A 28 -27.28 0.35 -5.27
C ALA A 28 -27.86 -0.33 -4.02
N ALA A 29 -28.32 -1.58 -4.14
CA ALA A 29 -28.84 -2.36 -3.01
C ALA A 29 -27.73 -2.75 -2.00
N VAL A 30 -26.54 -3.13 -2.49
CA VAL A 30 -25.36 -3.40 -1.63
C VAL A 30 -24.87 -2.12 -0.96
N GLN A 31 -24.81 -0.99 -1.69
CA GLN A 31 -24.53 0.32 -1.10
C GLN A 31 -25.54 0.71 -0.01
N LEU A 32 -26.84 0.47 -0.22
CA LEU A 32 -27.87 0.79 0.78
C LEU A 32 -27.77 -0.08 2.05
N ALA A 33 -27.40 -1.35 1.90
CA ALA A 33 -27.21 -2.28 3.03
C ALA A 33 -25.94 -1.97 3.83
N VAL A 34 -24.86 -1.58 3.15
CA VAL A 34 -23.58 -1.14 3.75
C VAL A 34 -23.75 0.18 4.50
N VAL A 35 -24.46 1.14 3.90
CA VAL A 35 -24.80 2.41 4.56
C VAL A 35 -25.70 2.17 5.76
N SER A 36 -26.68 1.27 5.68
CA SER A 36 -27.56 0.95 6.82
C SER A 36 -26.83 0.30 8.01
N SER A 37 -25.82 -0.54 7.77
CA SER A 37 -25.03 -1.14 8.85
C SER A 37 -24.03 -0.16 9.49
N ALA A 38 -23.47 0.76 8.71
CA ALA A 38 -22.67 1.87 9.23
C ALA A 38 -23.54 2.87 10.01
N VAL A 39 -24.75 3.17 9.51
CA VAL A 39 -25.74 4.05 10.15
C VAL A 39 -26.24 3.47 11.49
N ALA A 40 -26.44 2.16 11.60
CA ALA A 40 -26.86 1.52 12.85
C ALA A 40 -25.76 1.50 13.92
N ARG A 41 -24.47 1.49 13.53
CA ARG A 41 -23.32 1.46 14.46
C ARG A 41 -22.74 2.86 14.77
N PHE A 42 -22.92 3.83 13.87
CA PHE A 42 -22.45 5.22 13.99
C PHE A 42 -23.58 6.25 14.15
N GLY A 43 -24.85 5.83 14.23
CA GLY A 43 -25.98 6.71 14.55
C GLY A 43 -26.33 7.79 13.51
N LEU A 44 -26.05 7.56 12.23
CA LEU A 44 -26.20 8.58 11.17
C LEU A 44 -27.63 8.63 10.59
N ARG A 45 -28.47 9.58 11.01
CA ARG A 45 -29.78 9.84 10.37
C ARG A 45 -29.59 10.55 9.01
N ARG A 46 -30.36 10.14 7.99
CA ARG A 46 -30.40 10.82 6.68
C ARG A 46 -30.87 12.26 6.86
N GLY A 47 -30.11 13.22 6.32
CA GLY A 47 -30.46 14.64 6.28
C GLY A 47 -29.68 15.56 7.23
N VAL A 48 -28.74 15.05 8.01
CA VAL A 48 -27.84 15.89 8.82
C VAL A 48 -26.60 16.21 7.97
N PRO A 49 -26.17 17.48 7.84
CA PRO A 49 -24.91 17.82 7.18
C PRO A 49 -23.79 17.00 7.82
N LEU A 50 -22.84 16.52 7.00
CA LEU A 50 -21.60 15.88 7.46
C LEU A 50 -20.82 16.86 8.35
N GLN A 51 -21.22 16.97 9.62
CA GLN A 51 -20.31 17.40 10.65
C GLN A 51 -19.30 16.27 10.73
N LEU A 52 -18.11 16.55 10.21
CA LEU A 52 -16.87 15.91 10.60
C LEU A 52 -17.03 15.48 12.06
N VAL A 53 -17.10 14.17 12.33
CA VAL A 53 -17.02 13.67 13.69
C VAL A 53 -15.60 14.04 14.11
N GLY A 54 -15.48 15.24 14.68
CA GLY A 54 -14.26 15.72 15.27
C GLY A 54 -13.90 14.67 16.30
N ILE A 55 -12.74 14.04 16.12
CA ILE A 55 -12.06 13.34 17.19
C ILE A 55 -11.90 14.39 18.29
N ARG A 56 -12.85 14.43 19.22
CA ARG A 56 -12.80 15.36 20.34
C ARG A 56 -11.69 14.82 21.23
N SER A 57 -10.50 15.40 21.10
CA SER A 57 -9.53 15.35 22.17
C SER A 57 -10.24 15.83 23.44
N SER A 58 -10.33 14.97 24.44
CA SER A 58 -10.92 15.27 25.76
C SER A 58 -10.01 16.18 26.59
N ARG A 59 -8.95 16.74 26.00
CA ARG A 59 -7.96 17.54 26.70
C ARG A 59 -8.51 18.95 26.90
N PRO A 60 -8.59 19.44 28.15
CA PRO A 60 -8.92 20.84 28.39
C PRO A 60 -7.91 21.72 27.65
N MET A 61 -8.41 22.77 27.01
CA MET A 61 -7.63 23.73 26.23
C MET A 61 -6.80 24.60 27.18
N ALA A 62 -5.82 23.99 27.84
CA ALA A 62 -4.82 24.71 28.63
C ALA A 62 -3.98 25.56 27.67
N THR A 63 -3.64 26.77 28.09
CA THR A 63 -2.69 27.65 27.39
C THR A 63 -1.40 26.87 27.15
N VAL A 64 -1.18 26.45 25.91
CA VAL A 64 0.00 25.69 25.50
C VAL A 64 1.15 26.68 25.37
N ASP A 65 2.13 26.58 26.27
CA ASP A 65 3.40 27.29 26.14
C ASP A 65 4.10 26.85 24.84
N VAL A 66 4.75 27.78 24.13
CA VAL A 66 5.44 27.52 22.86
C VAL A 66 6.50 26.43 23.03
N GLU A 67 7.09 26.34 24.22
CA GLU A 67 8.09 25.33 24.58
C GLU A 67 7.47 23.95 24.90
N ASP A 68 6.14 23.85 25.08
CA ASP A 68 5.38 22.61 25.31
C ASP A 68 4.63 22.11 24.05
N LEU A 69 4.78 22.79 22.90
CA LEU A 69 4.14 22.41 21.62
C LEU A 69 4.47 20.97 21.18
N HIS A 70 5.65 20.45 21.53
CA HIS A 70 6.01 19.05 21.22
C HIS A 70 5.15 18.03 21.97
N ARG A 71 4.68 18.36 23.18
CA ARG A 71 3.85 17.47 24.02
C ARG A 71 2.36 17.57 23.70
N ALA A 72 1.93 18.72 23.17
CA ALA A 72 0.55 18.95 22.73
C ALA A 72 0.19 18.20 21.44
N HIS A 73 1.17 17.93 20.56
CA HIS A 73 0.97 17.20 19.30
C HIS A 73 1.40 15.72 19.36
N ALA A 74 1.68 15.19 20.55
CA ALA A 74 2.01 13.78 20.75
C ALA A 74 0.75 12.97 21.06
N PHE A 75 0.57 11.85 20.36
CA PHE A 75 -0.52 10.90 20.59
C PHE A 75 -0.19 10.00 21.79
N ALA A 76 -1.20 9.72 22.63
CA ALA A 76 -1.05 8.74 23.69
C ALA A 76 -0.95 7.31 23.11
N PRO A 77 -0.28 6.34 23.78
CA PRO A 77 -0.09 5.00 23.21
C PRO A 77 -1.39 4.26 22.86
N ASP A 78 -2.44 4.42 23.66
CA ASP A 78 -3.78 3.86 23.45
C ASP A 78 -4.49 4.56 22.28
N GLU A 79 -4.31 5.87 22.13
CA GLU A 79 -4.79 6.64 20.98
C GLU A 79 -4.12 6.17 19.69
N VAL A 80 -2.79 5.96 19.70
CA VAL A 80 -2.05 5.39 18.55
C VAL A 80 -2.57 4.00 18.18
N ALA A 81 -2.82 3.14 19.17
CA ALA A 81 -3.35 1.80 18.93
C ALA A 81 -4.74 1.85 18.27
N THR A 82 -5.59 2.77 18.74
CA THR A 82 -6.94 2.99 18.20
C THR A 82 -6.87 3.52 16.77
N LEU A 83 -6.09 4.57 16.52
CA LEU A 83 -5.91 5.16 15.19
C LEU A 83 -5.38 4.14 14.18
N ARG A 84 -4.41 3.31 14.57
CA ARG A 84 -3.89 2.23 13.71
C ARG A 84 -4.98 1.22 13.36
N ALA A 85 -5.75 0.78 14.34
CA ALA A 85 -6.83 -0.18 14.12
C ALA A 85 -7.90 0.37 13.16
N GLU A 86 -8.31 1.63 13.36
CA GLU A 86 -9.31 2.30 12.52
C GLU A 86 -8.80 2.54 11.09
N TRP A 87 -7.55 3.00 10.93
CA TRP A 87 -6.96 3.18 9.60
C TRP A 87 -6.78 1.89 8.84
N LEU A 88 -6.36 0.81 9.50
CA LEU A 88 -6.25 -0.51 8.88
C LEU A 88 -7.63 -1.03 8.48
N ALA A 89 -8.65 -0.88 9.34
CA ALA A 89 -10.02 -1.28 9.00
C ALA A 89 -10.59 -0.51 7.80
N TRP A 90 -10.32 0.79 7.71
CA TRP A 90 -10.69 1.60 6.55
C TRP A 90 -9.94 1.16 5.28
N TYR A 91 -8.65 0.87 5.39
CA TYR A 91 -7.83 0.38 4.27
C TYR A 91 -8.34 -0.97 3.77
N ASP A 92 -8.59 -1.92 4.67
CA ASP A 92 -9.12 -3.25 4.35
C ASP A 92 -10.50 -3.17 3.67
N PHE A 93 -11.30 -2.17 4.03
CA PHE A 93 -12.63 -1.97 3.46
C PHE A 93 -12.62 -1.49 2.00
N GLY A 94 -11.67 -0.62 1.62
CA GLY A 94 -11.80 0.15 0.38
C GLY A 94 -10.52 0.49 -0.37
N HIS A 95 -9.39 -0.14 -0.06
CA HIS A 95 -8.16 0.11 -0.80
C HIS A 95 -8.31 -0.28 -2.28
N ARG A 96 -7.69 0.51 -3.15
CA ARG A 96 -7.68 0.23 -4.59
C ARG A 96 -6.78 -0.97 -4.90
N ALA A 97 -7.26 -1.87 -5.75
CA ALA A 97 -6.39 -2.90 -6.33
C ALA A 97 -5.35 -2.21 -7.24
N MET A 98 -4.07 -2.52 -7.04
CA MET A 98 -2.98 -2.02 -7.88
C MET A 98 -2.07 -3.18 -8.27
N PRO A 99 -1.51 -3.22 -9.50
CA PRO A 99 -0.71 -4.36 -9.96
C PRO A 99 0.55 -4.65 -9.14
N TRP A 100 1.05 -3.64 -8.42
CA TRP A 100 2.20 -3.74 -7.53
C TRP A 100 1.81 -3.89 -6.06
N ARG A 101 0.53 -4.09 -5.71
CA ARG A 101 0.09 -4.38 -4.33
C ARG A 101 0.07 -5.89 -4.07
N ASN A 102 0.30 -6.26 -2.82
CA ASN A 102 0.22 -7.64 -2.35
C ASN A 102 -1.04 -7.78 -1.52
N GLU A 103 -1.97 -8.59 -2.02
CA GLU A 103 -3.25 -8.88 -1.39
C GLU A 103 -3.15 -10.01 -0.34
N ALA A 104 -1.98 -10.66 -0.21
CA ALA A 104 -1.74 -11.68 0.80
C ALA A 104 -1.72 -11.07 2.19
N SER A 105 -2.32 -11.73 3.17
CA SER A 105 -2.31 -11.34 4.59
C SER A 105 -0.89 -11.35 5.17
N ALA A 106 -0.69 -10.69 6.32
CA ALA A 106 0.60 -10.66 7.00
C ALA A 106 1.15 -12.07 7.30
N ASN A 107 0.29 -13.01 7.68
CA ASN A 107 0.68 -14.39 7.96
C ASN A 107 1.11 -15.13 6.69
N GLU A 108 0.40 -14.93 5.58
CA GLU A 108 0.77 -15.50 4.28
C GLU A 108 2.10 -14.93 3.79
N ARG A 109 2.32 -13.62 3.95
CA ARG A 109 3.61 -12.99 3.62
C ARG A 109 4.76 -13.51 4.46
N ALA A 110 4.53 -13.77 5.75
CA ALA A 110 5.54 -14.37 6.64
C ALA A 110 5.91 -15.81 6.26
N ALA A 111 4.97 -16.54 5.63
CA ALA A 111 5.19 -17.90 5.16
C ALA A 111 5.86 -17.99 3.77
N LEU A 112 6.00 -16.88 3.04
CA LEU A 112 6.64 -16.84 1.73
C LEU A 112 8.09 -17.30 1.81
N SER A 113 8.57 -17.97 0.77
CA SER A 113 9.99 -18.29 0.64
C SER A 113 10.83 -17.01 0.51
N ARG A 114 12.14 -17.11 0.76
CA ARG A 114 13.08 -15.99 0.57
C ARG A 114 13.05 -15.44 -0.86
N ALA A 115 12.90 -16.32 -1.86
CA ALA A 115 12.82 -15.95 -3.27
C ALA A 115 11.51 -15.22 -3.60
N ASP A 116 10.37 -15.66 -3.04
CA ASP A 116 9.08 -14.99 -3.26
C ASP A 116 9.05 -13.60 -2.62
N ARG A 117 9.61 -13.45 -1.42
CA ARG A 117 9.77 -12.13 -0.77
C ARG A 117 10.70 -11.23 -1.57
N ALA A 118 11.78 -11.76 -2.12
CA ALA A 118 12.68 -11.02 -3.00
C ALA A 118 11.97 -10.51 -4.27
N GLN A 119 11.17 -11.38 -4.91
CA GLN A 119 10.36 -11.04 -6.07
C GLN A 119 9.34 -9.94 -5.75
N TRP A 120 8.73 -10.01 -4.57
CA TRP A 120 7.83 -8.98 -4.08
C TRP A 120 8.54 -7.64 -3.84
N ALA A 121 9.68 -7.65 -3.15
CA ALA A 121 10.47 -6.45 -2.89
C ALA A 121 10.91 -5.75 -4.18
N TYR A 122 11.24 -6.52 -5.22
CA TYR A 122 11.53 -5.98 -6.56
C TYR A 122 10.32 -5.25 -7.17
N ARG A 123 9.12 -5.84 -7.10
CA ARG A 123 7.88 -5.21 -7.60
C ARG A 123 7.59 -3.89 -6.89
N VAL A 124 7.69 -3.87 -5.55
CA VAL A 124 7.50 -2.65 -4.76
C VAL A 124 8.52 -1.60 -5.17
N TRP A 125 9.81 -1.97 -5.23
CA TRP A 125 10.88 -1.05 -5.60
C TRP A 125 10.66 -0.38 -6.96
N VAL A 126 10.36 -1.17 -8.00
CA VAL A 126 10.07 -0.63 -9.34
C VAL A 126 8.88 0.33 -9.31
N SER A 127 7.79 -0.06 -8.64
CA SER A 127 6.59 0.77 -8.56
C SER A 127 6.83 2.09 -7.85
N GLU A 128 7.57 2.08 -6.74
CA GLU A 128 7.93 3.27 -5.98
C GLU A 128 8.76 4.23 -6.83
N VAL A 129 9.75 3.71 -7.57
CA VAL A 129 10.57 4.55 -8.44
C VAL A 129 9.74 5.15 -9.57
N MET A 130 8.80 4.40 -10.17
CA MET A 130 7.90 4.94 -11.21
C MET A 130 6.94 6.01 -10.67
N LEU A 131 6.40 5.81 -9.47
CA LEU A 131 5.42 6.69 -8.83
C LEU A 131 6.02 8.02 -8.33
N GLN A 132 7.34 8.12 -8.23
CA GLN A 132 7.99 9.41 -7.98
C GLN A 132 7.61 10.42 -9.08
N GLN A 133 6.88 11.47 -8.71
CA GLN A 133 6.46 12.55 -9.61
C GLN A 133 5.64 12.08 -10.84
N THR A 134 5.05 10.88 -10.79
CA THR A 134 4.16 10.35 -11.85
C THR A 134 2.83 9.92 -11.25
N GLN A 135 1.73 10.22 -11.95
CA GLN A 135 0.39 9.80 -11.53
C GLN A 135 0.20 8.28 -11.65
N VAL A 136 -0.58 7.72 -10.74
CA VAL A 136 -0.84 6.27 -10.63
C VAL A 136 -1.39 5.67 -11.94
N ASP A 137 -2.42 6.29 -12.51
CA ASP A 137 -3.09 5.77 -13.72
C ASP A 137 -2.14 5.68 -14.92
N ARG A 138 -1.17 6.60 -14.99
CA ARG A 138 -0.11 6.57 -16.00
C ARG A 138 0.89 5.46 -15.73
N VAL A 139 1.23 5.17 -14.48
CA VAL A 139 2.23 4.16 -14.11
C VAL A 139 1.75 2.73 -14.38
N ILE A 140 0.45 2.45 -14.20
CA ILE A 140 -0.12 1.10 -14.37
C ILE A 140 0.33 0.37 -15.64
N PRO A 141 0.12 0.90 -16.86
CA PRO A 141 0.51 0.20 -18.08
C PRO A 141 2.03 0.02 -18.22
N TYR A 142 2.81 0.99 -17.74
CA TYR A 142 4.27 0.91 -17.76
C TYR A 142 4.80 -0.14 -16.80
N PHE A 143 4.22 -0.23 -15.60
CA PHE A 143 4.60 -1.22 -14.61
C PHE A 143 4.32 -2.64 -15.13
N VAL A 144 3.15 -2.88 -15.73
CA VAL A 144 2.80 -4.19 -16.29
C VAL A 144 3.80 -4.59 -17.38
N ALA A 145 4.03 -3.72 -18.38
CA ALA A 145 4.99 -4.00 -19.45
C ALA A 145 6.43 -4.17 -18.95
N TRP A 146 6.83 -3.41 -17.92
CA TRP A 146 8.13 -3.55 -17.28
C TRP A 146 8.29 -4.91 -16.62
N MET A 147 7.28 -5.36 -15.86
CA MET A 147 7.33 -6.65 -15.17
C MET A 147 7.28 -7.84 -16.12
N GLU A 148 6.67 -7.69 -17.30
CA GLU A 148 6.73 -8.69 -18.37
C GLU A 148 8.13 -8.78 -18.97
N ARG A 149 8.77 -7.63 -19.24
CA ARG A 149 10.11 -7.58 -19.88
C ARG A 149 11.25 -7.92 -18.92
N PHE A 150 11.16 -7.43 -17.69
CA PHE A 150 12.18 -7.58 -16.65
C PHE A 150 11.53 -8.17 -15.39
N PRO A 151 11.19 -9.47 -15.40
CA PRO A 151 10.42 -10.08 -14.33
C PRO A 151 11.17 -10.16 -13.00
N THR A 152 12.51 -10.19 -13.02
CA THR A 152 13.34 -10.32 -11.81
C THR A 152 14.46 -9.29 -11.78
N ILE A 153 15.05 -9.06 -10.60
CA ILE A 153 16.25 -8.21 -10.46
C ILE A 153 17.37 -8.69 -11.38
N LYS A 154 17.57 -10.01 -11.49
CA LYS A 154 18.57 -10.58 -12.38
C LYS A 154 18.29 -10.23 -13.85
N ALA A 155 17.04 -10.40 -14.30
CA ALA A 155 16.65 -10.04 -15.67
C ALA A 155 16.86 -8.54 -15.96
N LEU A 156 16.60 -7.68 -14.97
CA LEU A 156 16.91 -6.25 -15.09
C LEU A 156 18.42 -6.00 -15.11
N ALA A 157 19.20 -6.66 -14.26
CA ALA A 157 20.65 -6.48 -14.18
C ALA A 157 21.38 -6.87 -15.48
N ASP A 158 20.89 -7.93 -16.12
CA ASP A 158 21.40 -8.46 -17.40
C ASP A 158 21.01 -7.59 -18.61
N ALA A 159 20.04 -6.67 -18.46
CA ALA A 159 19.57 -5.81 -19.53
C ALA A 159 20.59 -4.72 -19.94
N THR A 160 20.49 -4.24 -21.17
CA THR A 160 21.25 -3.06 -21.60
C THR A 160 20.58 -1.77 -21.13
N ILE A 161 21.34 -0.67 -21.09
CA ILE A 161 20.77 0.64 -20.75
C ILE A 161 19.73 1.09 -21.79
N ASP A 162 19.88 0.69 -23.05
CA ASP A 162 18.96 1.05 -24.12
C ASP A 162 17.64 0.26 -24.03
N ASP A 163 17.71 -1.02 -23.62
CA ASP A 163 16.50 -1.79 -23.28
C ASP A 163 15.69 -1.13 -22.18
N VAL A 164 16.39 -0.69 -21.12
CA VAL A 164 15.79 -0.02 -19.96
C VAL A 164 15.20 1.34 -20.36
N ARG A 165 15.92 2.15 -21.13
CA ARG A 165 15.43 3.45 -21.63
C ARG A 165 14.23 3.29 -22.55
N SER A 166 14.25 2.28 -23.42
CA SER A 166 13.14 1.93 -24.29
C SER A 166 11.88 1.64 -23.46
N ALA A 167 11.99 0.76 -22.46
CA ALA A 167 10.86 0.45 -21.57
C ALA A 167 10.38 1.65 -20.72
N TRP A 168 11.25 2.63 -20.45
CA TRP A 168 10.93 3.82 -19.67
C TRP A 168 10.41 5.01 -20.50
N THR A 169 10.33 4.86 -21.83
CA THR A 169 10.06 5.98 -22.73
C THR A 169 8.69 6.59 -22.46
N GLY A 170 8.67 7.89 -22.15
CA GLY A 170 7.45 8.62 -21.83
C GLY A 170 7.13 8.72 -20.33
N LEU A 171 7.86 8.09 -19.41
CA LEU A 171 7.72 8.35 -17.95
C LEU A 171 8.50 9.58 -17.48
N GLY A 172 9.44 10.08 -18.29
CA GLY A 172 10.31 11.20 -17.94
C GLY A 172 11.36 10.84 -16.86
N TYR A 173 12.25 11.80 -16.56
CA TYR A 173 13.31 11.64 -15.54
C TYR A 173 14.09 10.32 -15.70
N TYR A 174 14.64 10.09 -16.90
CA TYR A 174 15.34 8.85 -17.30
C TYR A 174 16.47 8.41 -16.39
N ARG A 175 17.01 9.32 -15.57
CA ARG A 175 18.00 8.99 -14.53
C ARG A 175 17.47 7.95 -13.53
N ARG A 176 16.17 7.93 -13.25
CA ARG A 176 15.53 6.93 -12.39
C ARG A 176 15.67 5.51 -12.95
N ALA A 177 15.46 5.35 -14.26
CA ALA A 177 15.60 4.08 -14.95
C ALA A 177 17.06 3.59 -14.94
N ALA A 178 18.01 4.51 -15.17
CA ALA A 178 19.43 4.18 -15.08
C ALA A 178 19.83 3.74 -13.65
N PHE A 179 19.31 4.41 -12.62
CA PHE A 179 19.56 4.03 -11.23
C PHE A 179 18.92 2.69 -10.85
N LEU A 180 17.75 2.35 -11.38
CA LEU A 180 17.17 1.01 -11.24
C LEU A 180 18.11 -0.06 -11.79
N LEU A 181 18.65 0.15 -13.01
CA LEU A 181 19.60 -0.77 -13.62
C LEU A 181 20.90 -0.90 -12.82
N GLU A 182 21.49 0.24 -12.41
CA GLU A 182 22.69 0.26 -11.57
C GLU A 182 22.47 -0.46 -10.23
N GLY A 183 21.35 -0.19 -9.56
CA GLY A 183 20.99 -0.85 -8.30
C GLY A 183 20.74 -2.34 -8.48
N ALA A 184 20.10 -2.75 -9.58
CA ALA A 184 19.86 -4.17 -9.87
C ALA A 184 21.16 -4.92 -10.10
N ARG A 185 22.12 -4.31 -10.81
CA ARG A 185 23.48 -4.87 -10.99
C ARG A 185 24.26 -4.94 -9.69
N GLN A 186 24.12 -3.95 -8.81
CA GLN A 186 24.72 -3.99 -7.47
C GLN A 186 24.20 -5.19 -6.66
N ILE A 187 22.87 -5.39 -6.66
CA ILE A 187 22.24 -6.51 -5.95
C ILE A 187 22.65 -7.86 -6.58
N ALA A 188 22.60 -7.97 -7.92
CA ALA A 188 22.95 -9.21 -8.61
C ALA A 188 24.41 -9.62 -8.43
N ALA A 189 25.32 -8.65 -8.23
CA ALA A 189 26.72 -8.89 -7.92
C ALA A 189 27.00 -9.25 -6.46
N ALA A 190 26.02 -9.08 -5.56
CA ALA A 190 26.18 -9.30 -4.13
C ALA A 190 25.67 -10.68 -3.69
N GLY A 191 26.45 -11.39 -2.86
CA GLY A 191 26.00 -12.55 -2.09
C GLY A 191 25.27 -13.62 -2.90
N ASP A 192 23.97 -13.78 -2.60
CA ASP A 192 23.04 -14.74 -3.20
C ASP A 192 22.26 -14.18 -4.41
N GLY A 193 22.55 -12.94 -4.82
CA GLY A 193 21.85 -12.24 -5.90
C GLY A 193 20.44 -11.80 -5.54
N LEU A 194 20.05 -11.86 -4.26
CA LEU A 194 18.74 -11.46 -3.76
C LEU A 194 18.80 -10.07 -3.11
N PRO A 195 17.70 -9.29 -3.17
CA PRO A 195 17.65 -7.97 -2.57
C PRO A 195 17.73 -8.04 -1.03
N PRO A 196 18.21 -6.97 -0.36
CA PRO A 196 18.22 -6.89 1.10
C PRO A 196 16.83 -7.08 1.72
N GLU A 197 16.76 -7.59 2.96
CA GLU A 197 15.49 -7.69 3.72
C GLU A 197 15.22 -6.49 4.61
N THR A 198 16.21 -5.62 4.81
CA THR A 198 16.13 -4.52 5.75
C THR A 198 16.18 -3.19 5.02
N ALA A 199 15.48 -2.19 5.56
CA ALA A 199 15.52 -0.83 5.06
C ALA A 199 16.97 -0.29 5.03
N ALA A 200 17.77 -0.61 6.06
CA ALA A 200 19.18 -0.22 6.10
C ALA A 200 19.99 -0.81 4.92
N GLY A 201 19.74 -2.07 4.54
CA GLY A 201 20.38 -2.67 3.38
C GLY A 201 19.94 -2.01 2.07
N TRP A 202 18.65 -1.74 1.93
CA TRP A 202 18.11 -1.02 0.76
C TRP A 202 18.66 0.40 0.61
N ALA A 203 18.93 1.11 1.70
CA ALA A 203 19.52 2.45 1.66
C ALA A 203 20.93 2.48 1.04
N GLY A 204 21.62 1.33 0.96
CA GLY A 204 22.90 1.21 0.24
C GLY A 204 22.75 1.05 -1.27
N VAL A 205 21.55 0.75 -1.77
CA VAL A 205 21.28 0.53 -3.20
C VAL A 205 21.18 1.87 -3.93
N LYS A 206 21.81 1.96 -5.10
CA LYS A 206 21.77 3.17 -5.93
C LYS A 206 20.34 3.66 -6.20
N GLY A 207 20.10 4.95 -5.92
CA GLY A 207 18.82 5.59 -6.19
C GLY A 207 17.71 5.27 -5.18
N VAL A 208 18.02 4.51 -4.13
CA VAL A 208 17.08 4.20 -3.04
C VAL A 208 17.32 5.15 -1.87
N GLY A 209 16.37 6.03 -1.62
CA GLY A 209 16.37 6.92 -0.45
C GLY A 209 15.67 6.31 0.77
N PRO A 210 15.69 7.01 1.93
CA PRO A 210 15.10 6.51 3.17
C PRO A 210 13.62 6.13 3.06
N TYR A 211 12.83 6.91 2.32
CA TYR A 211 11.41 6.62 2.09
C TYR A 211 11.22 5.31 1.31
N THR A 212 11.88 5.16 0.16
CA THR A 212 11.76 3.96 -0.67
C THR A 212 12.29 2.72 0.04
N ALA A 213 13.39 2.86 0.80
CA ALA A 213 13.91 1.78 1.64
C ALA A 213 12.89 1.33 2.70
N GLY A 214 12.23 2.28 3.35
CA GLY A 214 11.16 2.00 4.31
C GLY A 214 9.96 1.31 3.65
N ALA A 215 9.49 1.80 2.50
CA ALA A 215 8.35 1.24 1.78
C ALA A 215 8.59 -0.21 1.31
N ILE A 216 9.82 -0.56 0.93
CA ILE A 216 10.15 -1.92 0.51
C ILE A 216 10.23 -2.88 1.71
N ALA A 217 10.71 -2.41 2.86
CA ALA A 217 10.98 -3.24 4.03
C ALA A 217 9.80 -3.34 5.02
N SER A 218 8.75 -2.52 4.85
CA SER A 218 7.56 -2.48 5.72
C SER A 218 6.51 -3.57 5.46
#